data_AF-A0A6G0Q907-F1
#
_entry.id   AF-A0A6G0Q907-F1
#
_cell.length_a   1.000
_cell.length_b   1.000
_cell.length_c   1.000
_cell.angle_alpha   90.00
_cell.angle_beta   90.00
_cell.angle_gamma   90.00
#
_symmetry.space_group_name_H-M   'P 1'
#
loop_
_entity.id
_entity.type
_entity.pdbx_description
1 polymer ?
#
loop_
_entity_poly.entity_id
_entity_poly.type
_entity_poly.pdbx_seq_one_letter_code
_entity_poly.pdbx_strand_id
1 'polypeptide(L)'
;MKADPNKETTQANFATYPNEDINNLTAFYSEALATCMLLLCIYAITDHRNRSPGTVGTPFAFALMIMALGMSFGMNTGYAMNPARDFGPRLFTYMVGYGSKVWTADGFYFLIPIFGPRIGGVVGAGMYTFLVQVQHPNEPEDL
;
A
#
# COMPACT_ATOMS: atom_id res chain seq x y z
N MET A 1 10.12 7.53 -23.50
CA MET A 1 9.29 6.30 -23.45
C MET A 1 9.30 5.68 -24.83
N LYS A 2 9.83 4.46 -25.01
CA LYS A 2 9.77 3.76 -26.30
C LYS A 2 8.35 3.21 -26.50
N ALA A 3 7.81 3.30 -27.71
CA ALA A 3 6.52 2.71 -28.02
C ALA A 3 6.60 1.17 -27.86
N ASP A 4 5.60 0.58 -27.23
CA ASP A 4 5.48 -0.87 -27.02
C ASP A 4 4.27 -1.43 -27.81
N PRO A 5 4.39 -1.57 -29.13
CA PRO A 5 3.30 -2.04 -29.98
C PRO A 5 2.88 -3.49 -29.66
N ASN A 6 3.78 -4.26 -29.04
CA ASN A 6 3.56 -5.67 -28.72
C ASN A 6 3.02 -5.89 -27.28
N LYS A 7 2.90 -4.82 -26.48
CA LYS A 7 2.36 -4.85 -25.10
C LYS A 7 3.13 -5.84 -24.22
N GLU A 8 4.45 -5.76 -24.25
CA GLU A 8 5.33 -6.68 -23.52
C GLU A 8 5.94 -6.12 -22.24
N THR A 9 6.17 -4.82 -22.20
CA THR A 9 7.04 -4.16 -21.24
C THR A 9 6.31 -3.06 -20.45
N THR A 10 5.26 -2.46 -21.01
CA THR A 10 4.56 -1.31 -20.41
C THR A 10 3.50 -1.67 -19.36
N GLN A 11 3.36 -2.94 -18.99
CA GLN A 11 2.39 -3.40 -18.00
C GLN A 11 2.65 -2.83 -16.59
N ALA A 12 3.93 -2.60 -16.24
CA ALA A 12 4.34 -2.05 -14.95
C ALA A 12 3.91 -0.59 -14.72
N ASN A 13 3.45 0.11 -15.75
CA ASN A 13 2.88 1.45 -15.60
C ASN A 13 1.49 1.42 -14.92
N PHE A 14 0.81 0.28 -14.98
CA PHE A 14 -0.58 0.14 -14.51
C PHE A 14 -0.64 -0.59 -13.17
N ALA A 15 0.02 -1.74 -13.08
CA ALA A 15 0.06 -2.59 -11.89
C ALA A 15 1.49 -2.73 -11.39
N THR A 16 1.63 -3.20 -10.16
CA THR A 16 2.94 -3.40 -9.53
C THR A 16 3.54 -4.75 -9.89
N TYR A 17 4.87 -4.79 -9.97
CA TYR A 17 5.64 -6.01 -10.22
C TYR A 17 6.85 -5.98 -9.29
N PRO A 18 7.31 -7.15 -8.81
CA PRO A 18 8.45 -7.22 -7.92
C PRO A 18 9.73 -6.89 -8.69
N ASN A 19 10.75 -6.45 -7.96
CA ASN A 19 12.10 -6.39 -8.48
C ASN A 19 12.62 -7.82 -8.76
N GLU A 20 13.40 -7.99 -9.82
CA GLU A 20 14.01 -9.28 -10.21
C GLU A 20 14.96 -9.83 -9.14
N ASP A 21 15.54 -8.96 -8.30
CA ASP A 21 16.50 -9.33 -7.25
C ASP A 21 15.86 -9.85 -5.96
N ILE A 22 14.51 -9.84 -5.84
CA ILE A 22 13.82 -10.26 -4.62
C ILE A 22 12.94 -11.49 -4.81
N ASN A 23 12.79 -12.27 -3.75
CA ASN A 23 11.86 -13.40 -3.73
C ASN A 23 10.45 -12.99 -3.29
N ASN A 24 9.47 -13.84 -3.55
CA ASN A 24 8.06 -13.61 -3.20
C ASN A 24 7.80 -13.45 -1.69
N LEU A 25 8.62 -14.07 -0.84
CA LEU A 25 8.48 -13.91 0.61
C LEU A 25 8.90 -12.49 1.06
N THR A 26 10.02 -12.00 0.55
CA THR A 26 10.50 -10.64 0.78
C THR A 26 9.52 -9.62 0.22
N ALA A 27 8.97 -9.86 -0.98
CA ALA A 27 7.94 -9.03 -1.57
C ALA A 27 6.68 -8.97 -0.69
N PHE A 28 6.22 -10.11 -0.18
CA PHE A 28 5.10 -10.17 0.75
C PHE A 28 5.37 -9.39 2.03
N TYR A 29 6.55 -9.57 2.63
CA TYR A 29 6.94 -8.85 3.84
C TYR A 29 7.01 -7.34 3.61
N SER A 30 7.54 -6.91 2.47
CA SER A 30 7.62 -5.50 2.07
C SER A 30 6.24 -4.87 1.92
N GLU A 31 5.31 -5.52 1.22
CA GLU A 31 3.93 -5.03 1.05
C GLU A 31 3.14 -5.01 2.37
N ALA A 32 3.28 -6.06 3.18
CA ALA A 32 2.63 -6.12 4.49
C ALA A 32 3.16 -5.02 5.43
N LEU A 33 4.48 -4.81 5.49
CA LEU A 33 5.10 -3.79 6.34
C LEU A 33 4.78 -2.37 5.86
N ALA A 34 4.85 -2.11 4.55
CA ALA A 34 4.48 -0.82 3.98
C ALA A 34 3.02 -0.47 4.28
N THR A 35 2.11 -1.44 4.15
CA THR A 35 0.69 -1.24 4.45
C THR A 35 0.44 -1.10 5.96
N CYS A 36 1.18 -1.82 6.80
CA CYS A 36 1.13 -1.65 8.25
C CYS A 36 1.46 -0.21 8.65
N MET A 37 2.57 0.33 8.13
CA MET A 37 2.96 1.72 8.36
C MET A 37 1.96 2.71 7.77
N LEU A 38 1.40 2.42 6.59
CA LEU A 38 0.36 3.23 5.98
C LEU A 38 -0.86 3.38 6.90
N LEU A 39 -1.41 2.28 7.39
CA LEU A 39 -2.61 2.31 8.23
C LEU A 39 -2.32 2.92 9.61
N LEU A 40 -1.15 2.63 10.20
CA LEU A 40 -0.73 3.26 11.45
C LEU A 40 -0.71 4.79 11.32
N CYS A 41 -0.10 5.32 10.26
CA CYS A 41 -0.03 6.75 10.00
C CYS A 41 -1.38 7.35 9.63
N ILE A 42 -2.23 6.64 8.87
CA ILE A 42 -3.60 7.09 8.57
C ILE A 42 -4.36 7.33 9.87
N TYR A 43 -4.38 6.34 10.77
CA TYR A 43 -5.04 6.46 12.07
C TYR A 43 -4.47 7.62 12.88
N ALA A 44 -3.14 7.77 12.92
CA ALA A 44 -2.48 8.85 13.63
C ALA A 44 -2.86 10.25 13.13
N ILE A 45 -3.08 10.41 11.82
CA ILE A 45 -3.49 11.68 11.19
C ILE A 45 -4.98 11.94 11.42
N THR A 46 -5.82 10.90 11.41
CA THR A 46 -7.29 11.03 11.52
C THR A 46 -7.81 11.05 12.96
N ASP A 47 -7.03 10.61 13.95
CA ASP A 47 -7.45 10.63 15.35
C ASP A 47 -7.57 12.08 15.87
N HIS A 48 -8.79 12.50 16.18
CA HIS A 48 -9.09 13.84 16.67
C HIS A 48 -8.55 14.11 18.08
N ARG A 49 -8.23 13.08 18.85
CA ARG A 49 -7.61 13.21 20.17
C ARG A 49 -6.10 13.41 20.08
N ASN A 50 -5.51 13.13 18.92
CA ASN A 50 -4.12 13.45 18.63
C ASN A 50 -3.99 14.89 18.13
N ARG A 51 -2.75 15.42 18.12
CA ARG A 51 -2.48 16.76 17.60
C ARG A 51 -2.81 16.83 16.11
N SER A 52 -3.92 17.49 15.79
CA SER A 52 -4.37 17.63 14.40
C SER A 52 -3.42 18.53 13.59
N PRO A 53 -3.10 18.15 12.33
CA PRO A 53 -2.44 19.03 11.37
C PRO A 53 -3.37 20.13 10.83
N GLY A 54 -4.64 20.16 11.24
CA GLY A 54 -5.66 21.10 10.78
C GLY A 54 -6.22 20.75 9.39
N THR A 55 -7.38 21.33 9.03
CA THR A 55 -8.12 20.98 7.80
C THR A 55 -7.28 21.12 6.52
N VAL A 56 -6.43 22.16 6.46
CA VAL A 56 -5.55 22.41 5.30
C VAL A 56 -4.29 21.55 5.34
N GLY A 57 -3.80 21.19 6.54
CA GLY A 57 -2.58 20.40 6.71
C GLY A 57 -2.79 18.91 6.54
N THR A 58 -4.01 18.39 6.79
CA THR A 58 -4.33 16.95 6.66
C THR A 58 -4.00 16.37 5.28
N PRO A 59 -4.42 16.98 4.15
CA PRO A 59 -4.06 16.47 2.82
C PRO A 59 -2.54 16.47 2.58
N PHE A 60 -1.84 17.48 3.09
CA PHE A 60 -0.38 17.57 2.96
C PHE A 60 0.33 16.50 3.78
N ALA A 61 -0.15 16.21 5.00
CA ALA A 61 0.34 15.13 5.83
C ALA A 61 0.19 13.77 5.13
N PHE A 62 -0.97 13.50 4.51
CA PHE A 62 -1.16 12.29 3.72
C PHE A 62 -0.23 12.21 2.51
N ALA A 63 -0.05 13.32 1.78
CA ALA A 63 0.85 13.35 0.63
C ALA A 63 2.31 13.08 1.03
N LEU A 64 2.80 13.73 2.10
CA LEU A 64 4.15 13.50 2.61
C LEU A 64 4.35 12.08 3.14
N MET A 65 3.34 11.53 3.81
CA MET A 65 3.35 10.14 4.29
C MET A 65 3.48 9.16 3.12
N ILE A 66 2.64 9.30 2.08
CA ILE A 66 2.71 8.43 0.88
C ILE A 66 4.05 8.60 0.17
N MET A 67 4.57 9.83 0.07
CA MET A 67 5.89 10.09 -0.51
C MET A 67 7.01 9.39 0.28
N ALA A 68 7.00 9.48 1.61
CA ALA A 68 7.99 8.81 2.46
C ALA A 68 7.95 7.28 2.32
N LEU A 69 6.74 6.70 2.26
CA LEU A 69 6.56 5.26 2.03
C LEU A 69 7.04 4.85 0.63
N GLY A 70 6.72 5.64 -0.41
CA GLY A 70 7.17 5.38 -1.77
C GLY A 70 8.69 5.42 -1.90
N MET A 71 9.37 6.39 -1.27
CA MET A 71 10.83 6.48 -1.26
C MET A 71 11.49 5.33 -0.48
N SER A 72 10.82 4.80 0.54
CA SER A 72 11.39 3.77 1.43
C SER A 72 11.14 2.35 0.94
N PHE A 73 9.96 2.06 0.40
CA PHE A 73 9.52 0.70 0.04
C PHE A 73 9.34 0.49 -1.46
N GLY A 74 9.44 1.54 -2.27
CA GLY A 74 9.00 1.47 -3.65
C GLY A 74 9.91 0.69 -4.60
N MET A 75 11.20 0.57 -4.28
CA MET A 75 12.15 -0.16 -5.13
C MET A 75 11.94 -1.67 -5.14
N ASN A 76 11.34 -2.23 -4.09
CA ASN A 76 11.18 -3.68 -3.94
C ASN A 76 9.97 -4.18 -4.73
N THR A 77 8.81 -3.56 -4.53
CA THR A 77 7.52 -4.08 -5.01
C THR A 77 6.66 -3.03 -5.71
N GLY A 78 7.13 -1.78 -5.83
CA GLY A 78 6.30 -0.68 -6.34
C GLY A 78 5.24 -0.19 -5.35
N TYR A 79 5.35 -0.54 -4.06
CA TYR A 79 4.52 -0.07 -2.95
C TYR A 79 3.01 -0.13 -3.25
N ALA A 80 2.51 -1.31 -3.62
CA ALA A 80 1.11 -1.46 -4.00
C ALA A 80 0.18 -0.99 -2.89
N MET A 81 0.40 -1.45 -1.65
CA MET A 81 -0.28 -1.12 -0.39
C MET A 81 -1.82 -1.20 -0.38
N ASN A 82 -2.44 -1.46 -1.53
CA ASN A 82 -3.87 -1.39 -1.75
C ASN A 82 -4.25 -2.41 -2.84
N PRO A 83 -5.08 -3.42 -2.50
CA PRO A 83 -5.51 -4.44 -3.46
C PRO A 83 -6.20 -3.87 -4.70
N ALA A 84 -7.02 -2.81 -4.55
CA ALA A 84 -7.73 -2.20 -5.67
C ALA A 84 -6.79 -1.43 -6.62
N ARG A 85 -5.72 -0.83 -6.07
CA ARG A 85 -4.69 -0.10 -6.83
C ARG A 85 -3.86 -1.01 -7.72
N ASP A 86 -3.76 -2.30 -7.38
CA ASP A 86 -3.06 -3.30 -8.20
C ASP A 86 -4.01 -4.12 -9.07
N PHE A 87 -5.06 -4.70 -8.48
CA PHE A 87 -5.94 -5.66 -9.15
C PHE A 87 -6.74 -5.03 -10.29
N GLY A 88 -7.31 -3.84 -10.08
CA GLY A 88 -8.12 -3.17 -11.10
C GLY A 88 -7.33 -2.85 -12.38
N PRO A 89 -6.20 -2.13 -12.27
CA PRO A 89 -5.33 -1.88 -13.41
C PRO A 89 -4.75 -3.16 -14.04
N ARG A 90 -4.46 -4.20 -13.25
CA ARG A 90 -4.00 -5.51 -13.77
C ARG A 90 -5.08 -6.23 -14.57
N LEU A 91 -6.33 -6.18 -14.12
CA LEU A 91 -7.46 -6.71 -14.87
C LEU A 91 -7.67 -5.93 -16.17
N PHE A 92 -7.51 -4.61 -16.13
CA PHE A 92 -7.57 -3.78 -17.32
C PHE A 92 -6.47 -4.14 -18.34
N THR A 93 -5.22 -4.31 -17.91
CA THR A 93 -4.14 -4.71 -18.83
C THR A 93 -4.37 -6.09 -19.43
N TYR A 94 -4.94 -7.03 -18.66
CA TYR A 94 -5.40 -8.31 -19.19
C TYR A 94 -6.41 -8.12 -20.34
N MET A 95 -7.46 -7.31 -20.12
CA MET A 95 -8.51 -7.05 -21.11
C MET A 95 -8.01 -6.33 -22.38
N VAL A 96 -7.02 -5.44 -22.25
CA VAL A 96 -6.45 -4.68 -23.38
C VAL A 96 -5.46 -5.52 -24.21
N GLY A 97 -5.19 -6.75 -23.79
CA GLY A 97 -4.41 -7.71 -24.57
C GLY A 97 -2.94 -7.80 -24.20
N TYR A 98 -2.57 -7.45 -22.96
CA TYR A 98 -1.25 -7.82 -22.41
C TYR A 98 -1.16 -9.35 -22.15
N GLY A 99 -2.28 -10.07 -22.17
CA GLY A 99 -2.32 -11.53 -22.07
C GLY A 99 -2.24 -12.06 -20.64
N SER A 100 -2.26 -13.39 -20.48
CA SER A 100 -2.33 -14.06 -19.18
C SER A 100 -1.08 -13.89 -18.30
N LYS A 101 0.04 -13.44 -18.88
CA LYS A 101 1.30 -13.19 -18.17
C LYS A 101 1.16 -12.20 -17.01
N VAL A 102 0.18 -11.30 -17.06
CA VAL A 102 -0.07 -10.34 -15.96
C VAL A 102 -0.49 -11.04 -14.66
N TRP A 103 -1.00 -12.27 -14.73
CA TRP A 103 -1.41 -13.10 -13.60
C TRP A 103 -0.33 -14.10 -13.18
N THR A 104 0.48 -14.58 -14.12
CA THR A 104 1.50 -15.62 -13.86
C THR A 104 2.89 -15.06 -13.61
N ALA A 105 3.10 -13.75 -13.80
CA ALA A 105 4.37 -13.08 -13.54
C ALA A 105 4.90 -13.39 -12.13
N ASP A 106 6.21 -13.65 -12.05
CA ASP A 106 6.99 -13.86 -10.82
C ASP A 106 6.34 -14.85 -9.86
N GLY A 107 5.82 -15.97 -10.39
CA GLY A 107 5.21 -17.02 -9.58
C GLY A 107 3.91 -16.61 -8.91
N PHE A 108 2.98 -16.02 -9.69
CA PHE A 108 1.68 -15.53 -9.23
C PHE A 108 1.77 -14.35 -8.26
N TYR A 109 2.66 -13.41 -8.55
CA TYR A 109 2.89 -12.21 -7.73
C TYR A 109 1.61 -11.43 -7.41
N PHE A 110 0.61 -11.42 -8.31
CA PHE A 110 -0.66 -10.70 -8.10
C PHE A 110 -1.36 -11.04 -6.78
N LEU A 111 -1.11 -12.21 -6.19
CA LEU A 111 -1.64 -12.57 -4.88
C LEU A 111 -1.07 -11.71 -3.74
N ILE A 112 0.20 -11.31 -3.86
CA ILE A 112 0.92 -10.56 -2.82
C ILE A 112 0.29 -9.17 -2.60
N PRO A 113 0.09 -8.31 -3.62
CA PRO A 113 -0.62 -7.04 -3.46
C PRO A 113 -2.07 -7.17 -2.97
N ILE A 114 -2.67 -8.36 -3.02
CA ILE A 114 -4.03 -8.58 -2.50
C ILE A 114 -3.96 -9.01 -1.03
N PHE A 115 -3.15 -10.01 -0.67
CA PHE A 115 -3.10 -10.56 0.70
C PHE A 115 -2.18 -9.78 1.64
N GLY A 116 -1.03 -9.33 1.16
CA GLY A 116 -0.05 -8.56 1.95
C GLY A 116 -0.68 -7.31 2.59
N PRO A 117 -1.34 -6.43 1.79
CA PRO A 117 -2.01 -5.26 2.33
C PRO A 117 -3.16 -5.56 3.30
N ARG A 118 -3.93 -6.63 3.08
CA ARG A 118 -5.01 -7.01 4.01
C ARG A 118 -4.46 -7.36 5.39
N ILE A 119 -3.39 -8.16 5.44
CA ILE A 119 -2.76 -8.55 6.70
C ILE A 119 -2.04 -7.34 7.33
N GLY A 120 -1.25 -6.63 6.54
CA GLY A 120 -0.52 -5.43 6.99
C GLY A 120 -1.45 -4.36 7.56
N GLY A 121 -2.58 -4.10 6.90
CA GLY A 121 -3.54 -3.09 7.34
C GLY A 121 -4.21 -3.44 8.68
N VAL A 122 -4.59 -4.70 8.90
CA VAL A 122 -5.13 -5.16 10.19
C VAL A 122 -4.09 -5.02 11.29
N VAL A 123 -2.84 -5.41 11.03
CA VAL A 123 -1.74 -5.28 11.99
C VAL A 123 -1.46 -3.80 12.30
N GLY A 124 -1.37 -2.94 11.29
CA GLY A 124 -1.08 -1.51 11.47
C GLY A 124 -2.16 -0.78 12.26
N ALA A 125 -3.44 -1.03 11.95
CA ALA A 125 -4.56 -0.48 12.72
C ALA A 125 -4.54 -1.00 14.17
N GLY A 126 -4.35 -2.31 14.37
CA GLY A 126 -4.25 -2.90 15.70
C GLY A 126 -3.08 -2.34 16.52
N MET A 127 -1.92 -2.13 15.90
CA MET A 127 -0.77 -1.51 16.53
C MET A 127 -1.08 -0.07 16.98
N TYR A 128 -1.73 0.73 16.14
CA TYR A 128 -2.14 2.08 16.53
C TYR A 128 -3.09 2.06 17.72
N THR A 129 -4.09 1.16 17.68
CA THR A 129 -5.05 1.05 18.78
C THR A 129 -4.35 0.69 20.10
N PHE A 130 -3.46 -0.30 20.09
CA PHE A 130 -2.80 -0.77 21.31
C PHE A 130 -1.74 0.21 21.85
N LEU A 131 -0.98 0.88 20.96
CA LEU A 131 0.17 1.69 21.33
C LEU A 131 -0.15 3.18 21.53
N VAL A 132 -1.25 3.68 20.94
CA VAL A 132 -1.64 5.09 21.02
C VAL A 132 -3.06 5.26 21.54
N GLN A 133 -4.03 4.52 20.98
CA GLN A 133 -5.44 4.75 21.30
C GLN A 133 -5.78 4.46 22.77
N VAL A 134 -5.24 3.38 23.34
CA VAL A 134 -5.46 2.97 24.75
C VAL A 134 -4.87 3.97 25.75
N GLN A 135 -3.86 4.75 25.34
CA GLN A 135 -3.14 5.70 26.16
C GLN A 135 -3.83 7.06 26.23
N HIS A 136 -4.89 7.29 25.45
CA HIS A 136 -5.68 8.51 25.57
C HIS A 136 -6.36 8.55 26.93
N PRO A 137 -6.45 9.74 27.57
CA PRO A 137 -7.27 9.90 28.75
C PRO A 137 -8.70 9.48 28.46
N ASN A 138 -9.33 8.75 29.39
CA ASN A 138 -10.77 8.54 29.34
C ASN A 138 -11.43 9.92 29.45
N GLU A 139 -12.34 10.24 28.55
CA GLU A 139 -13.21 11.40 28.73
C GLU A 139 -13.93 11.23 30.08
N PRO A 140 -14.00 12.27 30.93
CA PRO A 140 -14.88 12.20 32.08
C PRO A 140 -16.28 11.90 31.56
N GLU A 141 -16.94 10.88 32.11
CA GLU A 141 -18.36 10.64 31.88
C GLU A 141 -19.08 11.93 32.31
N ASP A 142 -19.53 12.72 31.34
CA ASP A 142 -20.35 13.90 31.60
C ASP A 142 -21.65 13.42 32.28
N LEU A 143 -21.74 13.63 33.60
CA LEU A 143 -22.96 13.51 34.41
C LEU A 143 -23.93 14.67 34.14
#